data_AF-V6JDJ0-F1
#
_entry.id   AF-V6JDJ0-F1
#
_cell.length_a   1.000
_cell.length_b   1.000
_cell.length_c   1.000
_cell.angle_alpha   90.00
_cell.angle_beta   90.00
_cell.angle_gamma   90.00
#
_symmetry.space_group_name_H-M   'P 1'
#
loop_
_entity.id
_entity.type
_entity.pdbx_description
1 polymer ?
#
loop_
_entity_poly.entity_id
_entity_poly.type
_entity_poly.pdbx_seq_one_letter_code
_entity_poly.pdbx_strand_id
1 'polypeptide(L)'
;MTAQPEHSGVSQFSPPMRTLAELREALSTWGFPGDRQEFERELDAIELDDLTAVREIAQAYRHRVLMRYDSGAMAALARPADDVEAELRRKLAEAAR
;
A
#
# COMPACT_ATOMS: atom_id res chain seq x y z
N MET A 1 -0.08 38.42 0.38
CA MET A 1 -0.09 37.15 1.14
C MET A 1 -0.69 36.08 0.25
N THR A 2 0.14 35.25 -0.37
CA THR A 2 -0.32 34.06 -1.12
C THR A 2 -0.20 32.87 -0.18
N ALA A 3 -1.32 32.45 0.41
CA ALA A 3 -1.38 31.20 1.17
C ALA A 3 -1.16 30.04 0.18
N GLN A 4 -0.07 29.29 0.37
CA GLN A 4 0.07 28.01 -0.33
C GLN A 4 -1.02 27.07 0.19
N PRO A 5 -1.68 26.28 -0.68
CA PRO A 5 -2.59 25.27 -0.21
C PRO A 5 -1.78 24.26 0.59
N GLU A 6 -2.10 24.19 1.86
CA GLU A 6 -1.61 23.17 2.76
C GLU A 6 -2.02 21.84 2.14
N HIS A 7 -1.05 21.03 1.72
CA HIS A 7 -1.26 19.65 1.28
C HIS A 7 -1.63 18.80 2.51
N SER A 8 -2.67 19.20 3.22
CA SER A 8 -3.29 18.48 4.30
C SER A 8 -4.22 17.46 3.67
N GLY A 9 -3.73 16.26 3.36
CA GLY A 9 -4.65 15.19 2.97
C GLY A 9 -4.16 14.05 2.12
N VAL A 10 -2.86 13.77 2.01
CA VAL A 10 -2.49 12.36 1.78
C VAL A 10 -2.67 11.68 3.13
N SER A 11 -3.91 11.34 3.48
CA SER A 11 -4.14 10.23 4.39
C SER A 11 -3.44 9.06 3.70
N GLN A 12 -2.19 8.80 4.11
CA GLN A 12 -1.39 7.70 3.59
C GLN A 12 -2.23 6.46 3.82
N PHE A 13 -2.90 5.99 2.78
CA PHE A 13 -3.76 4.83 2.85
C PHE A 13 -2.86 3.65 3.22
N SER A 14 -2.82 3.34 4.51
CA SER A 14 -2.09 2.19 5.01
C SER A 14 -3.07 1.03 4.98
N PRO A 15 -2.78 -0.06 4.25
CA PRO A 15 -3.60 -1.26 4.30
C PRO A 15 -3.86 -1.64 5.75
N PRO A 16 -5.12 -1.93 6.13
CA PRO A 16 -5.37 -2.46 7.46
C PRO A 16 -4.59 -3.78 7.58
N MET A 17 -3.67 -3.83 8.55
CA MET A 17 -2.80 -4.97 8.84
C MET A 17 -2.67 -5.17 10.35
N ARG A 18 -3.71 -4.87 11.13
CA ARG A 18 -3.72 -5.03 12.60
C ARG A 18 -3.94 -6.49 13.00
N THR A 19 -4.61 -7.28 12.16
CA THR A 19 -4.82 -8.72 12.37
C THR A 19 -4.07 -9.58 11.35
N LEU A 20 -3.94 -10.88 11.62
CA LEU A 20 -3.39 -11.84 10.65
C LEU A 20 -4.29 -11.99 9.42
N ALA A 21 -5.62 -11.97 9.60
CA ALA A 21 -6.56 -12.01 8.49
C ALA A 21 -6.40 -10.79 7.57
N GLU A 22 -6.28 -9.61 8.15
CA GLU A 22 -5.98 -8.37 7.44
C GLU A 22 -4.64 -8.43 6.71
N LEU A 23 -3.60 -8.99 7.34
CA LEU A 23 -2.29 -9.17 6.69
C LEU A 23 -2.36 -10.13 5.49
N ARG A 24 -3.13 -11.22 5.57
CA ARG A 24 -3.34 -12.16 4.44
C ARG A 24 -3.98 -11.49 3.23
N GLU A 25 -5.01 -10.68 3.47
CA GLU A 25 -5.67 -9.92 2.42
C GLU A 25 -4.74 -8.85 1.86
N ALA A 26 -3.94 -8.22 2.72
CA ALA A 26 -2.95 -7.25 2.29
C ALA A 26 -1.85 -7.86 1.41
N LEU A 27 -1.36 -9.06 1.76
CA LEU A 27 -0.40 -9.80 0.93
C LEU A 27 -0.98 -10.25 -0.41
N SER A 28 -2.27 -10.54 -0.44
CA SER A 28 -2.97 -10.91 -1.69
C SER A 28 -3.13 -9.73 -2.64
N THR A 29 -3.38 -8.55 -2.09
CA THR A 29 -3.73 -7.35 -2.86
C THR A 29 -2.52 -6.50 -3.21
N TRP A 30 -1.58 -6.35 -2.26
CA TRP A 30 -0.43 -5.44 -2.36
C TRP A 30 0.92 -6.14 -2.18
N GLY A 31 0.94 -7.43 -1.83
CA GLY A 31 2.18 -8.21 -1.70
C GLY A 31 2.81 -8.56 -3.05
N PHE A 32 3.97 -9.22 -2.99
CA PHE A 32 4.58 -9.83 -4.16
C PHE A 32 3.86 -11.13 -4.54
N PRO A 33 3.86 -11.53 -5.82
CA PRO A 33 3.30 -12.81 -6.24
C PRO A 33 3.96 -13.97 -5.46
N GLY A 34 3.15 -14.75 -4.73
CA GLY A 34 3.61 -15.86 -3.91
C GLY A 34 3.77 -15.54 -2.41
N ASP A 35 3.82 -14.26 -2.02
CA ASP A 35 4.01 -13.85 -0.62
C ASP A 35 2.95 -14.44 0.32
N ARG A 36 1.68 -14.49 -0.10
CA ARG A 36 0.61 -15.10 0.70
C ARG A 36 0.88 -16.59 0.97
N GLN A 37 1.35 -17.33 -0.04
CA GLN A 37 1.59 -18.77 0.10
C GLN A 37 2.86 -19.07 0.90
N GLU A 38 3.88 -18.21 0.79
CA GLU A 38 5.08 -18.28 1.61
C GLU A 38 4.76 -17.97 3.08
N PHE A 39 3.97 -16.93 3.32
CA PHE A 39 3.49 -16.55 4.65
C PHE A 39 2.71 -17.66 5.36
N GLU A 40 1.74 -18.29 4.70
CA GLU A 40 1.03 -19.42 5.34
C GLU A 40 1.96 -20.61 5.59
N ARG A 41 2.89 -20.90 4.68
CA ARG A 41 3.84 -22.01 4.87
C ARG A 41 4.75 -21.79 6.07
N GLU A 42 5.23 -20.55 6.27
CA GLU A 42 6.03 -20.19 7.43
C GLU A 42 5.20 -20.26 8.72
N LEU A 43 3.93 -19.81 8.70
CA LEU A 43 3.03 -19.93 9.84
C LEU A 43 2.67 -21.39 10.18
N ASP A 44 2.53 -22.26 9.19
CA ASP A 44 2.24 -23.68 9.39
C ASP A 44 3.47 -24.46 9.91
N ALA A 45 4.68 -23.92 9.73
CA ALA A 45 5.93 -24.56 10.15
C ALA A 45 6.34 -24.24 11.59
N ILE A 46 5.65 -23.31 12.26
CA ILE A 46 5.95 -22.89 13.62
C ILE A 46 4.95 -23.48 14.62
N GLU A 47 5.42 -23.71 15.84
CA GLU A 47 4.55 -24.11 16.94
C GLU A 47 3.59 -22.97 17.30
N LEU A 48 2.32 -23.30 17.55
CA LEU A 48 1.26 -22.31 17.74
C LEU A 48 1.47 -21.43 18.99
N ASP A 49 2.20 -21.93 19.97
CA ASP A 49 2.55 -21.23 21.21
C ASP A 49 3.82 -20.36 21.10
N ASP A 50 4.57 -20.46 20.00
CA ASP A 50 5.67 -19.55 19.69
C ASP A 50 5.15 -18.22 19.13
N LEU A 51 4.56 -17.43 20.04
CA LEU A 51 4.02 -16.11 19.72
C LEU A 51 5.11 -15.11 19.30
N THR A 52 6.38 -15.39 19.57
CA THR A 52 7.50 -14.56 19.15
C THR A 52 7.75 -14.79 17.65
N ALA A 53 7.86 -16.03 17.23
CA ALA A 53 8.02 -16.38 15.82
C ALA A 53 6.83 -15.88 14.97
N VAL A 54 5.58 -16.07 15.44
CA VAL A 54 4.38 -15.53 14.78
C VAL A 54 4.51 -14.01 14.56
N ARG A 55 4.98 -13.29 15.59
CA ARG A 55 5.13 -11.83 15.53
C ARG A 55 6.22 -11.41 14.55
N GLU A 56 7.36 -12.08 14.55
CA GLU A 56 8.48 -11.78 13.65
C GLU A 56 8.09 -11.99 12.19
N ILE A 57 7.49 -13.14 11.87
CA ILE A 57 6.95 -13.43 10.54
C ILE A 57 5.95 -12.34 10.14
N ALA A 58 4.95 -12.06 11.00
CA ALA A 58 3.94 -11.06 10.68
C ALA A 58 4.52 -9.63 10.54
N GLN A 59 5.65 -9.30 11.17
CA GLN A 59 6.32 -8.01 10.98
C GLN A 59 7.12 -7.96 9.68
N ALA A 60 7.83 -9.03 9.34
CA ALA A 60 8.58 -9.12 8.08
C ALA A 60 7.67 -8.91 6.87
N TYR A 61 6.52 -9.59 6.84
CA TYR A 61 5.57 -9.47 5.74
C TYR A 61 4.83 -8.13 5.71
N ARG A 62 4.52 -7.53 6.87
CA ARG A 62 4.03 -6.14 6.92
C ARG A 62 5.03 -5.17 6.30
N HIS A 63 6.32 -5.32 6.62
CA HIS A 63 7.35 -4.47 6.06
C HIS A 63 7.43 -4.62 4.53
N ARG A 64 7.36 -5.86 4.01
CA ARG A 64 7.31 -6.14 2.56
C ARG A 64 6.14 -5.42 1.87
N VAL A 65 4.94 -5.51 2.46
CA VAL A 65 3.74 -4.82 1.93
C VAL A 65 3.94 -3.31 1.93
N LEU A 66 4.48 -2.74 3.01
CA LEU A 66 4.74 -1.30 3.09
C LEU A 66 5.79 -0.83 2.07
N MET A 67 6.87 -1.58 1.87
CA MET A 67 7.89 -1.27 0.85
C MET A 67 7.31 -1.28 -0.57
N ARG A 68 6.43 -2.25 -0.86
CA ARG A 68 5.75 -2.34 -2.16
C ARG A 68 4.69 -1.25 -2.33
N TYR A 69 3.99 -0.90 -1.26
CA TYR A 69 3.05 0.22 -1.27
C TYR A 69 3.77 1.56 -1.51
N ASP A 70 4.92 1.80 -0.87
CA ASP A 70 5.70 3.02 -1.07
C ASP A 70 6.25 3.10 -2.51
N SER A 71 6.74 1.99 -3.07
CA SER A 71 7.16 1.94 -4.48
C SER A 71 5.99 2.03 -5.47
N GLY A 72 4.81 1.49 -5.15
CA GLY A 72 3.60 1.60 -5.94
C GLY A 72 2.99 3.01 -5.90
N ALA A 73 3.03 3.67 -4.75
CA ALA A 73 2.68 5.07 -4.59
C ALA A 73 3.67 5.98 -5.33
N MET A 74 4.98 5.69 -5.25
CA MET A 74 5.99 6.36 -6.07
C MET A 74 5.81 6.11 -7.56
N ALA A 75 5.38 4.92 -7.99
CA ALA A 75 5.07 4.63 -9.39
C ALA A 75 3.80 5.36 -9.88
N ALA A 76 2.80 5.52 -9.01
CA ALA A 76 1.61 6.33 -9.29
C ALA A 76 1.93 7.85 -9.32
N LEU A 77 2.86 8.30 -8.47
CA LEU A 77 3.43 9.66 -8.50
C LEU A 77 4.38 9.87 -9.68
N ALA A 78 5.03 8.81 -10.18
CA ALA A 78 5.88 8.83 -11.37
C ALA A 78 5.08 8.73 -12.68
N ARG A 79 3.74 8.73 -12.63
CA ARG A 79 2.91 8.94 -13.82
C ARG A 79 3.30 10.29 -14.44
N PRO A 80 3.59 10.36 -15.76
CA PRO A 80 4.04 11.59 -16.39
C PRO A 80 3.04 12.73 -16.15
N ALA A 81 3.55 13.91 -15.77
CA ALA A 81 2.74 15.09 -15.51
C ALA A 81 1.85 15.48 -16.71
N ASP A 82 2.28 15.14 -17.93
CA ASP A 82 1.57 15.39 -19.18
C ASP A 82 0.19 14.69 -19.24
N ASP A 83 0.08 13.47 -18.70
CA ASP A 83 -1.19 12.73 -18.66
C ASP A 83 -2.16 13.36 -17.66
N VAL A 84 -1.64 13.89 -16.54
CA VAL A 84 -2.43 14.57 -15.52
C VAL A 84 -2.87 15.95 -16.00
N GLU A 85 -2.01 16.66 -16.74
CA GLU A 85 -2.29 17.96 -17.32
C GLU A 85 -3.33 17.87 -18.45
N ALA A 86 -3.25 16.83 -19.29
CA ALA A 86 -4.25 16.57 -20.32
C ALA A 86 -5.64 16.29 -19.74
N GLU A 87 -5.71 15.47 -18.70
CA GLU A 87 -6.96 15.14 -18.01
C GLU A 87 -7.52 16.38 -17.27
N LEU A 88 -6.67 17.21 -16.67
CA LEU A 88 -7.10 18.43 -16.00
C LEU A 88 -7.65 19.49 -16.98
N ARG A 89 -6.97 19.68 -18.14
CA ARG A 89 -7.47 20.57 -19.21
C ARG A 89 -8.83 20.13 -19.71
N ARG A 90 -9.03 18.82 -19.90
CA ARG A 90 -10.30 18.27 -20.35
C ARG A 90 -11.43 18.57 -19.35
N LYS A 91 -11.19 18.35 -18.06
CA LYS A 91 -12.18 18.62 -17.01
C LYS A 91 -12.53 20.10 -16.87
N LEU A 92 -11.55 21.00 -17.01
CA LEU A 92 -11.80 22.45 -16.99
C LEU A 92 -12.60 22.92 -18.20
N ALA A 93 -12.37 22.32 -19.38
CA ALA A 93 -13.15 22.62 -20.58
C ALA A 93 -14.60 22.09 -20.49
N GLU A 94 -14.81 20.95 -19.85
CA GLU A 94 -16.14 20.39 -19.58
C GLU A 94 -16.92 21.22 -18.54
N ALA A 95 -16.24 21.77 -17.52
CA ALA A 95 -16.84 22.61 -16.49
C ALA A 95 -17.12 24.07 -16.95
N ALA A 96 -16.52 24.49 -18.06
CA ALA A 96 -16.72 25.82 -18.65
C ALA A 96 -17.86 25.88 -19.70
N ARG A 97 -18.57 24.77 -19.89
CA ARG A 97 -19.82 24.69 -20.65
C ARG A 97 -21.02 24.70 -19.71
#